data_AF-A0A6V8DSP5-F1
#
_entry.id   AF-A0A6V8DSP5-F1
#
_cell.length_a   1.000
_cell.length_b   1.000
_cell.length_c   1.000
_cell.angle_alpha   90.00
_cell.angle_beta   90.00
_cell.angle_gamma   90.00
#
_symmetry.space_group_name_H-M   'P 1'
#
loop_
_entity.id
_entity.type
_entity.pdbx_description
1 polymer ?
#
loop_
_entity_poly.entity_id
_entity_poly.type
_entity_poly.pdbx_seq_one_letter_code
_entity_poly.pdbx_strand_id
1 'polypeptide(L)' 'ARLPTVHGDFNIRVFHENETGFDHVALTLGEMKGPDPVLVRLHSECLTGDAFGSSRCDCGP' A
#
# COMPACT_ATOMS: atom_id res chain seq x y z
N ALA A 1 -12.65 -0.51 -0.56
CA ALA A 1 -13.09 -1.46 0.49
C ALA A 1 -12.37 -1.12 1.79
N ARG A 2 -12.74 -1.75 2.92
CA ARG A 2 -12.02 -1.58 4.19
C ARG A 2 -11.05 -2.73 4.43
N LEU A 3 -9.88 -2.42 4.98
CA LEU A 3 -8.81 -3.34 5.33
C LEU A 3 -8.40 -3.08 6.78
N PRO A 4 -8.96 -3.83 7.75
CA PRO A 4 -8.55 -3.74 9.14
C PRO A 4 -7.15 -4.34 9.33
N THR A 5 -6.27 -3.62 10.02
CA THR A 5 -4.90 -4.05 10.35
C THR A 5 -4.61 -3.81 11.83
N VAL A 6 -3.49 -4.33 12.34
CA VAL A 6 -3.01 -4.04 13.71
C VAL A 6 -2.66 -2.56 13.92
N HIS A 7 -2.47 -1.79 12.83
CA HIS A 7 -2.12 -0.37 12.87
C HIS A 7 -3.32 0.57 12.68
N GLY A 8 -4.52 0.03 12.42
CA GLY A 8 -5.74 0.80 12.16
C GLY A 8 -6.58 0.25 11.01
N ASP A 9 -7.71 0.89 10.76
CA ASP A 9 -8.64 0.54 9.67
C ASP A 9 -8.33 1.40 8.44
N PHE A 10 -7.77 0.78 7.40
CA PHE A 10 -7.41 1.44 6.16
C PHE A 10 -8.53 1.29 5.12
N ASN A 11 -8.66 2.29 4.25
CA ASN A 11 -9.38 2.10 3.00
C ASN A 11 -8.41 1.58 1.94
N ILE A 12 -8.78 0.47 1.31
CA ILE A 12 -8.05 -0.11 0.18
C ILE A 12 -8.76 0.21 -1.14
N ARG A 13 -8.00 0.68 -2.12
CA ARG A 13 -8.46 0.93 -3.49
C ARG A 13 -7.51 0.31 -4.50
N VAL A 14 -8.08 -0.36 -5.49
CA VAL A 14 -7.35 -0.95 -6.62
C VAL A 14 -7.41 0.01 -7.82
N PHE A 15 -6.29 0.14 -8.52
CA PHE A 15 -6.13 0.88 -9.76
C PHE A 15 -5.66 -0.10 -10.83
N HIS A 16 -6.48 -0.29 -11.85
CA HIS A 16 -6.15 -1.16 -12.96
C HIS A 16 -5.39 -0.39 -14.05
N GLU A 17 -4.24 -0.88 -14.46
CA GLU A 17 -3.43 -0.33 -15.54
C GLU A 17 -3.76 -1.03 -16.86
N ASN A 18 -4.48 -0.34 -17.75
CA ASN A 18 -4.99 -0.96 -18.98
C ASN A 18 -3.90 -1.42 -19.96
N GLU A 19 -2.72 -0.79 -19.96
CA GLU A 19 -1.64 -1.09 -20.92
C GLU A 19 -0.90 -2.38 -20.57
N THR A 20 -0.66 -2.60 -19.28
CA THR A 20 0.08 -3.77 -18.77
C THR A 20 -0.85 -4.87 -18.26
N GLY A 21 -2.08 -4.52 -17.91
CA GLY A 21 -3.05 -5.38 -17.22
C GLY A 21 -2.78 -5.53 -15.73
N PHE A 22 -1.83 -4.78 -15.15
CA PHE A 22 -1.49 -4.89 -13.74
C PHE A 22 -2.47 -4.13 -12.83
N ASP A 23 -2.65 -4.66 -11.63
CA ASP A 23 -3.41 -4.02 -10.57
C ASP A 23 -2.46 -3.42 -9.54
N HIS A 24 -2.64 -2.13 -9.28
CA HIS A 24 -1.92 -1.39 -8.25
C HIS A 24 -2.86 -1.07 -7.08
N VAL A 25 -2.33 -1.00 -5.86
CA VAL A 25 -3.13 -0.80 -4.65
C VAL A 25 -2.71 0.46 -3.92
N ALA A 26 -3.68 1.26 -3.48
CA ALA A 26 -3.45 2.32 -2.51
C ALA A 26 -4.19 2.02 -1.19
N LEU A 27 -3.48 2.25 -0.09
CA LEU A 27 -4.02 2.25 1.27
C LEU A 27 -4.11 3.68 1.77
N THR A 28 -5.27 4.09 2.26
CA THR A 28 -5.48 5.44 2.80
C THR A 28 -6.07 5.38 4.21
N LEU A 29 -5.68 6.32 5.06
CA LEU A 29 -6.11 6.42 6.44
C LEU A 29 -6.67 7.83 6.71
N GLY A 30 -7.92 7.89 7.19
CA GLY A 30 -8.60 9.15 7.50
C GLY A 30 -8.97 10.00 6.29
N GLU A 31 -9.29 11.28 6.54
CA GLU A 31 -9.60 12.27 5.50
C GLU A 31 -8.38 13.13 5.20
N MET A 32 -7.86 13.01 3.98
CA MET A 32 -6.71 13.78 3.47
C MET A 32 -7.12 15.18 2.98
N LYS A 33 -8.05 15.83 3.69
CA LYS A 33 -8.58 17.16 3.36
C LYS A 33 -8.07 18.16 4.40
N GLY A 34 -7.15 19.00 4.00
CA GLY A 34 -6.58 20.02 4.87
C GLY A 34 -5.49 20.82 4.16
N PRO A 35 -4.99 21.89 4.80
CA PRO A 35 -3.87 22.67 4.28
C PRO A 35 -2.54 21.92 4.40
N ASP A 36 -2.45 20.93 5.29
CA ASP A 36 -1.22 20.20 5.56
C ASP A 36 -0.92 19.18 4.45
N PRO A 37 0.36 19.01 4.07
CA PRO A 37 0.76 17.97 3.13
C PRO A 37 0.41 16.57 3.63
N VAL A 38 -0.06 15.73 2.71
CA VAL A 38 -0.37 14.33 2.99
C VAL A 38 0.93 13.52 3.07
N LEU A 39 1.10 12.72 4.14
CA LEU A 39 2.19 11.77 4.23
C LEU A 39 1.98 10.63 3.23
N VAL A 40 2.95 10.41 2.34
CA VAL A 40 2.88 9.39 1.28
C VAL A 40 4.09 8.48 1.34
N ARG A 41 3.85 7.17 1.19
CA ARG A 41 4.86 6.15 0.93
C ARG A 41 4.55 5.47 -0.39
N LEU A 42 5.51 5.47 -1.31
CA LEU A 42 5.47 4.63 -2.50
C LEU A 42 6.27 3.36 -2.23
N HIS A 43 5.67 2.20 -2.52
CA HIS A 43 6.26 0.90 -2.29
C HIS A 43 6.17 0.07 -3.57
N SER A 44 7.28 -0.52 -3.98
CA SER A 44 7.31 -1.49 -5.06
C SER A 44 7.11 -2.87 -4.47
N GLU A 45 6.16 -3.64 -5.01
CA GLU A 45 5.88 -4.99 -4.55
C GLU A 45 7.15 -5.86 -4.53
N CYS A 46 7.38 -6.54 -3.40
CA CYS A 46 8.39 -7.56 -3.30
C CYS A 46 7.77 -8.80 -2.65
N LEU A 47 7.24 -9.73 -3.45
CA LEU A 47 6.60 -10.94 -2.93
C LEU A 47 7.47 -11.69 -1.90
N THR A 48 8.77 -11.81 -2.16
CA THR A 48 9.69 -12.52 -1.24
C THR A 48 9.92 -11.77 0.06
N GLY A 49 9.97 -10.44 0.03
CA GLY A 49 10.18 -9.63 1.23
C GLY A 49 8.90 -9.45 2.03
N ASP A 50 7.85 -9.00 1.35
CA ASP A 50 6.59 -8.55 1.94
C ASP A 50 5.75 -9.73 2.48
N ALA A 51 5.72 -10.86 1.75
CA ALA A 51 4.87 -12.00 2.12
C ALA A 51 5.65 -13.17 2.73
N PHE A 52 6.86 -13.44 2.27
CA PHE A 52 7.67 -14.57 2.74
C PHE A 52 8.74 -14.19 3.77
N GLY A 53 8.92 -12.90 4.09
CA GLY A 53 9.87 -12.46 5.11
C GLY A 53 11.33 -12.77 4.76
N SER A 54 11.68 -12.71 3.47
CA SER A 54 13.03 -12.98 2.98
C SER A 54 14.09 -12.15 3.71
N SER A 55 15.10 -12.81 4.26
CA SER A 55 16.26 -12.13 4.88
C SER A 55 17.27 -11.58 3.87
N ARG A 56 16.98 -11.67 2.56
CA ARG A 56 17.84 -11.14 1.49
C ARG A 56 17.49 -9.71 1.08
N CYS A 57 16.34 -9.19 1.51
CA CYS A 57 15.91 -7.83 1.25
C CYS A 57 15.23 -7.23 2.48
N ASP A 58 15.04 -5.91 2.45
CA ASP A 58 14.47 -5.07 3.51
C ASP A 58 13.12 -4.48 3.10
N CYS A 59 12.38 -5.16 2.20
CA CYS A 59 11.11 -4.64 1.67
C CYS A 59 9.93 -4.78 2.66
N GLY A 60 9.89 -5.89 3.41
CA GLY A 60 8.80 -6.21 4.34
C GLY A 60 9.00 -5.66 5.76
N PRO A 61 10.17 -5.92 6.39
CA PRO A 61 10.52 -5.39 7.72
C PRO A 61 11.04 -3.95 7.70
#